data_AF-A0A0G0I8G0-F1
#
_entry.id   AF-A0A0G0I8G0-F1
#
_cell.length_a   1.000
_cell.length_b   1.000
_cell.length_c   1.000
_cell.angle_alpha   90.00
_cell.angle_beta   90.00
_cell.angle_gamma   90.00
#
_symmetry.space_group_name_H-M   'P 1'
#
loop_
_entity.id
_entity.type
_entity.pdbx_description
1 polymer ?
#
loop_
_entity_poly.entity_id
_entity_poly.type
_entity_poly.pdbx_seq_one_letter_code
_entity_poly.pdbx_strand_id
1 'polypeptide(L)' 'MRITKCDICKKSLSKTGNEVNVSVGGFFPSFDICGNCAKPILKFLSNKKLIKKNEKRRK' A
#
# COMPACT_ATOMS: atom_id res chain seq x y z
N MET A 1 9.25 -2.22 11.95
CA MET A 1 10.04 -1.20 11.22
C MET A 1 9.08 -0.26 10.50
N ARG A 2 9.19 1.06 10.69
CA ARG A 2 8.41 2.03 9.92
C ARG A 2 9.25 2.47 8.71
N ILE A 3 8.82 2.07 7.51
CA ILE A 3 9.46 2.52 6.27
C ILE A 3 8.99 3.96 6.04
N THR A 4 9.90 4.93 6.17
CA THR A 4 9.54 6.36 6.07
C THR A 4 9.78 6.93 4.67
N LYS A 5 10.56 6.24 3.83
CA LYS A 5 10.98 6.71 2.51
C LYS A 5 10.87 5.58 1.49
N CYS A 6 10.42 5.92 0.28
CA CYS A 6 10.36 4.98 -0.83
C CYS A 6 11.71 4.92 -1.57
N ASP A 7 12.24 3.74 -1.85
CA ASP A 7 13.53 3.60 -2.54
C ASP A 7 13.46 4.00 -4.03
N ILE A 8 12.29 3.82 -4.65
CA ILE A 8 12.08 4.10 -6.08
C ILE A 8 11.95 5.61 -6.33
N CYS A 9 11.01 6.27 -5.65
CA CYS A 9 10.73 7.70 -5.89
C CYS A 9 11.38 8.63 -4.87
N LYS A 10 12.06 8.10 -3.85
CA LYS A 10 12.72 8.84 -2.76
C LYS A 10 11.79 9.74 -1.93
N LYS A 11 10.48 9.67 -2.15
CA LYS A 11 9.46 10.45 -1.41
C LYS A 11 9.17 9.83 -0.04
N SER A 12 8.82 10.69 0.91
CA SER A 12 8.42 10.28 2.26
C SER A 12 7.02 9.67 2.24
N LEU A 13 6.86 8.47 2.80
CA LEU A 13 5.56 7.78 2.89
C LEU A 13 4.64 8.45 3.92
N SER A 14 5.20 8.81 5.08
CA SER A 14 4.49 9.42 6.21
C SER A 14 3.85 10.79 5.96
N LYS A 15 4.32 11.56 4.96
CA LYS A 15 3.82 12.91 4.70
C LYS A 15 2.72 12.98 3.65
N THR A 16 2.56 11.92 2.85
CA THR A 16 1.78 12.03 1.60
C THR A 16 0.41 11.35 1.68
N GLY A 17 0.10 10.62 2.76
CA GLY A 17 -1.15 9.86 2.90
C GLY A 17 -1.39 8.81 1.79
N ASN A 18 -0.38 8.56 0.95
CA ASN A 18 -0.40 7.71 -0.23
C ASN A 18 0.36 6.40 0.04
N GLU A 19 0.29 5.90 1.27
CA GLU A 19 0.84 4.62 1.65
C GLU A 19 -0.22 3.53 1.46
N VAL A 20 0.22 2.37 0.96
CA VAL A 20 -0.64 1.21 0.79
C VAL A 20 -0.14 0.17 1.78
N ASN A 21 -1.01 -0.18 2.72
CA ASN A 21 -0.73 -1.21 3.69
C ASN A 21 -1.04 -2.58 3.07
N VAL A 22 -0.03 -3.44 3.03
CA VAL A 22 -0.15 -4.82 2.54
C VAL A 22 0.01 -5.75 3.72
N SER A 23 -0.94 -6.65 3.89
CA SER A 23 -0.89 -7.70 4.91
C SER A 23 -1.29 -9.03 4.29
N VAL A 24 -0.67 -10.10 4.76
CA VAL A 24 -1.10 -11.48 4.50
C VAL A 24 -1.93 -11.87 5.72
N GLY A 25 -3.19 -12.28 5.52
CA GLY A 25 -4.14 -12.50 6.63
C GLY A 25 -3.57 -13.35 7.78
N GLY A 26 -4.01 -13.06 9.02
CA GLY A 26 -3.55 -13.74 10.23
C GLY A 26 -2.52 -12.91 11.03
N PHE A 27 -1.43 -13.57 11.45
CA PHE A 27 -0.40 -13.04 12.36
C PHE A 27 0.83 -12.45 11.64
N PHE A 28 0.79 -12.36 10.30
CA PHE A 28 1.94 -11.88 9.53
C PHE A 28 2.10 -10.35 9.61
N PRO A 29 3.35 -9.86 9.58
CA PRO A 29 3.62 -8.43 9.61
C PRO A 29 2.95 -7.72 8.42
N SER A 30 2.34 -6.58 8.71
CA SER A 30 1.90 -5.63 7.69
C SER A 30 3.05 -4.73 7.29
N PHE A 31 3.12 -4.40 6.00
CA PHE A 31 4.15 -3.54 5.43
C PHE A 31 3.51 -2.40 4.65
N ASP A 32 4.09 -1.21 4.79
CA ASP A 32 3.66 -0.03 4.05
C ASP A 32 4.52 0.13 2.80
N ILE A 33 3.87 0.24 1.64
CA ILE A 33 4.53 0.51 0.36
C ILE A 33 4.05 1.84 -0.21
N CYS A 34 4.86 2.42 -1.10
CA CYS A 34 4.51 3.66 -1.80
C CYS A 34 3.35 3.43 -2.76
N GLY A 35 2.20 4.06 -2.53
CA GLY A 35 1.03 3.96 -3.40
C GLY A 35 1.27 4.48 -4.82
N ASN A 36 2.14 5.48 -5.00
CA ASN A 36 2.48 5.97 -6.35
C ASN A 36 3.32 4.97 -7.14
N CYS A 37 4.38 4.42 -6.54
CA CYS A 37 5.23 3.43 -7.20
C CYS A 37 4.53 2.07 -7.34
N ALA A 38 3.64 1.74 -6.39
CA ALA A 38 2.85 0.52 -6.43
C ALA A 38 1.65 0.61 -7.38
N LYS A 39 1.27 1.80 -7.86
CA LYS A 39 0.12 2.03 -8.76
C LYS A 39 0.02 1.04 -9.94
N PRO A 40 1.08 0.74 -10.73
CA PRO A 40 0.98 -0.24 -11.81
C PRO A 40 0.65 -1.65 -11.30
N ILE A 41 1.27 -2.07 -10.19
CA ILE A 41 1.04 -3.38 -9.57
C ILE A 41 -0.39 -3.44 -8.99
N LEU A 42 -0.83 -2.41 -8.27
CA LEU A 42 -2.17 -2.32 -7.72
C LEU A 42 -3.24 -2.34 -8.80
N LYS A 43 -3.01 -1.66 -9.94
CA LYS A 43 -3.89 -1.72 -11.10
C LYS A 43 -3.96 -3.13 -11.67
N PHE A 44 -2.83 -3.81 -11.80
CA PHE A 44 -2.78 -5.20 -12.25
C PHE A 44 -3.56 -6.15 -11.32
N LEU A 45 -3.29 -6.07 -10.00
CA LEU A 45 -3.97 -6.89 -8.99
C LEU A 45 -5.48 -6.62 -8.96
N SER A 46 -5.88 -5.35 -9.09
CA SER A 46 -7.29 -4.96 -9.16
C SER A 46 -7.97 -5.53 -10.41
N ASN A 47 -7.31 -5.46 -11.57
CA ASN A 47 -7.84 -6.02 -12.82
C ASN A 47 -8.01 -7.54 -12.74
N LYS A 48 -7.11 -8.22 -12.02
CA LYS A 48 -7.20 -9.66 -11.76
C LYS A 48 -8.16 -10.02 -10.62
N LYS A 49 -8.85 -9.03 -10.02
CA LYS A 49 -9.76 -9.19 -8.86
C LYS A 49 -9.09 -9.87 -7.65
N LEU A 50 -7.77 -9.70 -7.51
CA LEU A 50 -6.97 -10.30 -6.43
C LEU A 50 -6.94 -9.43 -5.16
N ILE A 51 -7.31 -8.16 -5.29
CA ILE A 51 -7.40 -7.22 -4.16
C ILE A 51 -8.80 -6.60 -4.13
N LYS A 52 -9.35 -6.45 -2.93
CA LYS A 52 -10.54 -5.62 -2.70
C LYS A 52 -10.07 -4.27 -2.18
N LYS A 53 -10.52 -3.19 -2.81
CA LYS A 53 -10.32 -1.85 -2.28
C LYS A 53 -11.18 -1.76 -1.02
N ASN A 54 -10.59 -1.94 0.15
CA ASN A 54 -11.24 -1.63 1.41
C ASN A 54 -11.37 -0.10 1.46
N GLU A 55 -12.44 0.44 0.88
CA GLU A 55 -12.92 1.76 1.25
C GLU A 55 -13.21 1.69 2.74
N LYS A 56 -12.37 2.34 3.54
CA LYS A 56 -12.63 2.53 4.97
C LYS A 56 -14.06 3.05 5.08
N ARG A 57 -14.98 2.23 5.60
CA ARG A 57 -16.21 2.73 6.21
C ARG A 57 -15.77 3.68 7.30
N ARG A 58 -15.77 4.99 7.01
CA ARG A 58 -15.82 6.02 8.04
C ARG A 58 -17.16 5.78 8.75
N LYS A 59 -17.08 5.18 9.93
CA LYS A 59 -18.17 5.15 10.90
C LYS A 59 -18.07 6.42 11.73
#